data_AF-H3B8L3-F1
#
_entry.id   AF-H3B8L3-F1
#
_cell.length_a   1.000
_cell.length_b   1.000
_cell.length_c   1.000
_cell.angle_alpha   90.00
_cell.angle_beta   90.00
_cell.angle_gamma   90.00
#
_symmetry.space_group_name_H-M   'P 1'
#
loop_
_entity.id
_entity.type
_entity.pdbx_description
1 polymer ?
#
loop_
_entity_poly.entity_id
_entity_poly.type
_entity_poly.pdbx_seq_one_letter_code
_entity_poly.pdbx_strand_id
1 'polypeptide(L)'
;CLSRPVVPKYSAFWNVDRLLNYLASVNVQTAPLRLLSITLASLLTLVMAARVSELMLLHICSPWMVSEPGGLSFMQKSRIKTQVAEQGMVVRLVRDQAEPTLCVVSCVERYLEVTAPLQGETSNLLLRSCVPHSPASVNTVRNWVKAALAVAGIDTSVFKPHSVQGAVSSRASDCGFSLDAVLHAGRWSSSRAFPCHYWHPSRAAAYTASALR
;
A
#
# COMPACT_ATOMS: atom_id res chain seq x y z
N CYS A 1 -19.82 -26.19 13.30
CA CYS A 1 -20.41 -25.74 12.02
C CYS A 1 -20.77 -24.26 12.16
N LEU A 2 -20.10 -23.36 11.42
CA LEU A 2 -20.38 -21.92 11.50
C LEU A 2 -21.63 -21.59 10.65
N SER A 3 -22.71 -21.20 11.32
CA SER A 3 -24.09 -21.06 10.81
C SER A 3 -24.37 -19.76 10.04
N ARG A 4 -23.36 -19.18 9.39
CA ARG A 4 -23.57 -18.11 8.39
C ARG A 4 -22.39 -18.07 7.43
N PRO A 5 -22.56 -18.38 6.13
CA PRO A 5 -21.49 -18.15 5.17
C PRO A 5 -21.17 -16.65 5.14
N VAL A 6 -19.90 -16.31 5.37
CA VAL A 6 -19.45 -14.91 5.33
C VAL A 6 -19.46 -14.48 3.87
N VAL A 7 -20.45 -13.67 3.49
CA VAL A 7 -20.57 -13.16 2.12
C VAL A 7 -19.45 -12.15 1.87
N PRO A 8 -18.63 -12.33 0.82
CA PRO A 8 -17.58 -11.38 0.48
C PRO A 8 -18.18 -10.03 0.12
N LYS A 9 -17.55 -8.94 0.58
CA LYS A 9 -18.03 -7.59 0.27
C LYS A 9 -17.98 -7.28 -1.24
N TYR A 10 -16.99 -7.83 -1.94
CA TYR A 10 -16.79 -7.66 -3.36
C TYR A 10 -16.96 -9.02 -4.05
N SER A 11 -17.64 -9.03 -5.19
CA SER A 11 -17.77 -10.23 -6.04
C SER A 11 -16.62 -10.39 -7.04
N ALA A 12 -15.89 -9.31 -7.29
CA ALA A 12 -14.69 -9.23 -8.12
C ALA A 12 -13.87 -7.99 -7.71
N PHE A 13 -12.58 -7.96 -8.05
CA PHE A 13 -11.74 -6.78 -7.91
C PHE A 13 -11.54 -6.05 -9.24
N TRP A 14 -11.20 -4.77 -9.14
CA TRP A 14 -10.84 -3.92 -10.28
C TRP A 14 -9.42 -4.25 -10.79
N ASN A 15 -9.13 -3.91 -12.05
CA ASN A 15 -7.81 -4.15 -12.64
C ASN A 15 -6.75 -3.21 -12.03
N VAL A 16 -5.79 -3.79 -11.31
CA VAL A 16 -4.66 -3.10 -10.66
C VAL A 16 -3.83 -2.24 -11.62
N ASP A 17 -3.71 -2.62 -12.90
CA ASP A 17 -2.96 -1.86 -13.91
C ASP A 17 -3.49 -0.45 -14.09
N ARG A 18 -4.80 -0.22 -13.87
CA ARG A 18 -5.37 1.12 -13.94
C ARG A 18 -4.71 2.07 -12.93
N LEU A 19 -4.52 1.59 -11.69
CA LEU A 19 -3.88 2.39 -10.65
C LEU A 19 -2.38 2.51 -10.91
N LEU A 20 -1.70 1.43 -11.32
CA LEU A 20 -0.28 1.47 -11.65
C LEU A 20 0.01 2.45 -12.79
N ASN A 21 -0.75 2.40 -13.88
CA ASN A 21 -0.59 3.31 -15.02
C ASN A 21 -0.79 4.77 -14.61
N TYR A 22 -1.80 5.06 -13.76
CA TYR A 22 -1.97 6.41 -13.21
C TYR A 22 -0.76 6.83 -12.37
N LEU A 23 -0.29 5.99 -11.45
CA LEU A 23 0.85 6.33 -10.59
C LEU A 23 2.14 6.52 -11.40
N ALA A 24 2.38 5.69 -12.40
CA ALA A 24 3.53 5.81 -13.32
C ALA A 24 3.49 7.11 -14.14
N SER A 25 2.30 7.66 -14.41
CA SER A 25 2.16 8.94 -15.11
C SER A 25 2.52 10.15 -14.25
N VAL A 26 2.60 10.00 -12.92
CA VAL A 26 2.95 11.09 -12.01
C VAL A 26 4.47 11.25 -11.93
N ASN A 27 4.96 12.41 -12.37
CA ASN A 27 6.36 12.76 -12.15
C ASN A 27 6.59 13.17 -10.68
N VAL A 28 7.04 12.22 -9.86
CA VAL A 28 7.28 12.43 -8.42
C VAL A 28 8.32 13.52 -8.12
N GLN A 29 9.23 13.82 -9.05
CA GLN A 29 10.27 14.83 -8.84
C GLN A 29 9.70 16.25 -8.83
N THR A 30 8.66 16.49 -9.62
CA THR A 30 8.04 17.82 -9.82
C THR A 30 6.63 17.93 -9.25
N ALA A 31 6.04 16.82 -8.83
CA ALA A 31 4.68 16.79 -8.27
C ALA A 31 4.54 17.71 -7.04
N PRO A 32 3.45 18.48 -6.93
CA PRO A 32 3.16 19.23 -5.71
C PRO A 32 2.94 18.29 -4.53
N LEU A 33 3.23 18.74 -3.30
CA LEU A 33 3.19 17.91 -2.08
C LEU A 33 1.91 17.07 -1.98
N ARG A 34 0.74 17.64 -2.28
CA ARG A 34 -0.53 16.88 -2.23
C ARG A 34 -0.56 15.69 -3.20
N LEU A 35 -0.08 15.87 -4.42
CA LEU A 35 -0.04 14.80 -5.41
C LEU A 35 1.02 13.77 -5.03
N LEU A 36 2.19 14.22 -4.57
CA LEU A 36 3.24 13.36 -4.05
C LEU A 36 2.76 12.51 -2.85
N SER A 37 2.01 13.09 -1.90
CA SER A 37 1.36 12.38 -0.79
C SER A 37 0.37 11.31 -1.28
N ILE A 38 -0.42 11.63 -2.31
CA ILE A 38 -1.40 10.70 -2.90
C ILE A 38 -0.68 9.52 -3.56
N THR A 39 0.36 9.81 -4.35
CA THR A 39 1.17 8.82 -5.03
C THR A 39 1.86 7.90 -4.04
N LEU A 40 2.57 8.47 -3.05
CA LEU A 40 3.26 7.70 -2.02
C LEU A 40 2.31 6.80 -1.23
N ALA A 41 1.18 7.34 -0.74
CA ALA A 41 0.22 6.55 0.02
C ALA A 41 -0.35 5.39 -0.81
N SER A 42 -0.59 5.60 -2.10
CA SER A 42 -1.12 4.57 -3.00
C SER A 42 -0.07 3.50 -3.31
N LEU A 43 1.17 3.89 -3.61
CA LEU A 43 2.29 2.96 -3.81
C LEU A 43 2.54 2.10 -2.57
N LEU A 44 2.55 2.70 -1.38
CA LEU A 44 2.72 1.95 -0.13
C LEU A 44 1.57 0.95 0.10
N THR A 45 0.31 1.32 -0.20
CA THR A 45 -0.80 0.34 -0.10
C THR A 45 -0.67 -0.81 -1.09
N LEU A 46 -0.11 -0.56 -2.28
CA LEU A 46 0.14 -1.58 -3.30
C LEU A 46 1.27 -2.52 -2.87
N VAL A 47 2.46 -1.97 -2.61
CA VAL A 47 3.69 -2.73 -2.32
C VAL A 47 3.58 -3.50 -1.00
N MET A 48 2.99 -2.89 0.03
CA MET A 48 2.85 -3.55 1.33
C MET A 48 1.61 -4.46 1.40
N ALA A 49 0.77 -4.50 0.35
CA ALA A 49 -0.58 -5.06 0.40
C ALA A 49 -1.35 -4.68 1.69
N ALA A 50 -1.14 -3.45 2.17
CA ALA A 50 -1.49 -3.05 3.54
C ALA A 50 -2.74 -2.18 3.58
N ARG A 51 -3.44 -2.21 4.72
CA ARG A 51 -4.53 -1.26 4.98
C ARG A 51 -3.94 0.13 5.21
N VAL A 52 -4.68 1.17 4.83
CA VAL A 52 -4.34 2.58 5.12
C VAL A 52 -3.91 2.81 6.58
N SER A 53 -4.55 2.12 7.51
CA SER A 53 -4.29 2.27 8.92
C SER A 53 -2.90 1.74 9.36
N GLU A 54 -2.31 0.83 8.59
CA GLU A 54 -0.95 0.31 8.81
C GLU A 54 0.12 1.29 8.33
N LEU A 55 -0.20 2.10 7.31
CA LEU A 55 0.71 3.14 6.82
C LEU A 55 0.96 4.21 7.89
N MET A 56 -0.02 4.41 8.78
CA MET A 56 0.10 5.35 9.90
C MET A 56 1.11 4.92 10.96
N LEU A 57 1.57 3.67 10.91
CA LEU A 57 2.57 3.12 11.83
C LEU A 57 4.01 3.31 11.33
N LEU A 58 4.18 3.91 10.14
CA LEU A 58 5.49 4.19 9.56
C LEU A 58 6.06 5.49 10.16
N HIS A 59 7.24 5.39 10.75
CA HIS A 59 7.96 6.49 11.36
C HIS A 59 9.35 6.62 10.72
N ILE A 60 9.88 7.84 10.63
CA ILE A 60 11.12 8.16 9.90
C ILE A 60 12.36 8.28 10.80
N CYS A 61 12.19 8.33 12.12
CA CYS A 61 13.31 8.45 13.06
C CYS A 61 13.90 7.09 13.42
N SER A 62 15.16 7.07 13.84
CA SER A 62 15.80 5.87 14.37
C SER A 62 15.11 5.39 15.66
N PRO A 63 14.96 4.08 15.89
CA PRO A 63 15.36 2.97 15.01
C PRO A 63 14.27 2.57 13.99
N TRP A 64 13.17 3.32 13.89
CA TRP A 64 11.96 2.92 13.16
C TRP A 64 12.11 2.91 11.63
N MET A 65 13.03 3.69 11.09
CA MET A 65 13.42 3.64 9.68
C MET A 65 14.93 3.48 9.56
N VAL A 66 15.36 2.53 8.73
CA VAL A 66 16.76 2.26 8.44
C VAL A 66 16.95 2.22 6.93
N SER A 67 17.98 2.90 6.44
CA SER A 67 18.42 2.76 5.05
C SER A 67 19.21 1.46 4.90
N GLU A 68 18.84 0.63 3.92
CA GLU A 68 19.50 -0.63 3.61
C GLU A 68 20.14 -0.56 2.22
N PRO A 69 21.15 -1.41 1.91
CA PRO A 69 21.64 -1.57 0.55
C PRO A 69 20.49 -1.95 -0.40
N GLY A 70 20.11 -1.02 -1.28
CA GLY A 70 19.04 -1.24 -2.25
C GLY A 70 17.62 -0.99 -1.74
N GLY A 71 17.42 -0.38 -0.55
CA GLY A 71 16.06 -0.16 -0.06
C GLY A 71 15.93 0.58 1.27
N LEU A 72 14.73 0.51 1.84
CA LEU A 72 14.37 1.07 3.15
C LEU A 72 13.66 0.02 3.99
N SER A 73 14.02 -0.06 5.27
CA SER A 73 13.35 -0.90 6.25
C SER A 73 12.60 -0.06 7.26
N PHE A 74 11.33 -0.39 7.51
CA PHE A 74 10.52 0.21 8.56
C PHE A 74 10.17 -0.82 9.62
N MET A 75 10.51 -0.53 10.87
CA MET A 75 9.95 -1.24 12.01
C MET A 75 8.61 -0.61 12.39
N GLN A 76 7.54 -1.39 12.38
CA GLN A 76 6.23 -0.88 12.77
C GLN A 76 6.07 -0.91 14.29
N LYS A 77 5.60 0.21 14.86
CA LYS A 77 5.10 0.23 16.24
C LYS A 77 3.91 -0.74 16.34
N SER A 78 3.98 -1.71 17.25
CA SER A 78 2.99 -2.80 17.34
C SER A 78 1.58 -2.26 17.59
N ARG A 79 0.57 -2.98 17.06
CA ARG A 79 -0.83 -2.82 17.47
C ARG A 79 -1.16 -3.84 18.56
N ILE A 80 -1.39 -3.34 19.76
CA ILE A 80 -1.94 -4.10 20.89
C ILE A 80 -3.41 -4.45 20.58
N LYS A 81 -3.66 -5.55 19.86
CA LYS A 81 -4.92 -6.32 20.05
C LYS A 81 -4.95 -7.72 19.44
N THR A 82 -4.14 -8.05 18.43
CA THR A 82 -4.25 -9.37 17.76
C THR A 82 -2.95 -9.97 17.22
N GLN A 83 -1.79 -9.38 17.50
CA GLN A 83 -0.50 -10.00 17.17
C GLN A 83 0.21 -10.37 18.46
N VAL A 84 0.57 -11.65 18.58
CA VAL A 84 1.45 -12.15 19.63
C VAL A 84 2.72 -11.29 19.62
N ALA A 85 3.11 -10.81 20.80
CA ALA A 85 4.07 -9.74 21.02
C ALA A 85 5.53 -10.12 20.79
N GLU A 86 5.83 -10.96 19.79
CA GLU A 86 7.18 -11.43 19.53
C GLU A 86 7.57 -11.07 18.10
N GLN A 87 8.53 -10.14 17.98
CA GLN A 87 9.08 -9.53 16.77
C GLN A 87 8.23 -8.39 16.16
N GLY A 88 8.70 -7.16 16.36
CA GLY A 88 8.18 -5.99 15.64
C GLY A 88 8.25 -6.25 14.13
N MET A 89 7.11 -6.20 13.47
CA MET A 89 7.01 -6.51 12.04
C MET A 89 7.83 -5.49 11.22
N VAL A 90 8.81 -6.01 10.47
CA VAL A 90 9.65 -5.21 9.58
C VAL A 90 9.02 -5.18 8.18
N VAL A 91 8.80 -3.98 7.65
CA VAL A 91 8.43 -3.75 6.26
C VAL A 91 9.71 -3.42 5.51
N ARG A 92 10.06 -4.24 4.51
CA ARG A 92 11.17 -3.94 3.60
C ARG A 92 10.61 -3.39 2.30
N LEU A 93 11.06 -2.18 1.93
CA LEU A 93 10.80 -1.59 0.62
C LEU A 93 12.07 -1.74 -0.21
N VAL A 94 11.96 -2.42 -1.35
CA VAL A 94 13.06 -2.65 -2.27
C VAL A 94 13.01 -1.60 -3.37
N ARG A 95 14.18 -1.10 -3.77
CA ARG A 95 14.30 -0.17 -4.90
C ARG A 95 14.02 -0.93 -6.20
N ASP A 96 12.99 -0.50 -6.91
CA ASP A 96 12.69 -0.98 -8.24
C ASP A 96 13.55 -0.22 -9.27
N GLN A 97 14.42 -0.95 -9.95
CA GLN A 97 15.26 -0.41 -11.03
C GLN A 97 14.65 -0.63 -12.42
N ALA A 98 13.71 -1.58 -12.54
CA ALA A 98 13.08 -1.92 -13.81
C ALA A 98 11.98 -0.90 -14.15
N GLU A 99 11.23 -0.44 -13.15
CA GLU A 99 10.18 0.56 -13.30
C GLU A 99 10.41 1.77 -12.37
N PRO A 100 11.35 2.68 -12.72
CA PRO A 100 11.73 3.80 -11.85
C PRO A 100 10.57 4.75 -11.50
N THR A 101 9.56 4.86 -12.36
CA THR A 101 8.37 5.71 -12.13
C THR A 101 7.45 5.15 -11.04
N LEU A 102 7.52 3.85 -10.76
CA LEU A 102 6.75 3.15 -9.73
C LEU A 102 7.60 2.80 -8.49
N CYS A 103 8.88 3.16 -8.49
CA CYS A 103 9.79 2.86 -7.40
C CYS A 103 9.37 3.55 -6.09
N VAL A 104 8.81 2.77 -5.17
CA VAL A 104 8.34 3.27 -3.87
C VAL A 104 9.48 3.86 -3.03
N VAL A 105 10.69 3.31 -3.12
CA VAL A 105 11.86 3.83 -2.39
C VAL A 105 12.21 5.23 -2.87
N SER A 106 12.34 5.42 -4.19
CA SER A 106 12.57 6.75 -4.78
C SER A 106 11.45 7.74 -4.44
N CYS A 107 10.19 7.28 -4.40
CA CYS A 107 9.08 8.12 -3.98
C CYS A 107 9.15 8.50 -2.49
N VAL A 108 9.57 7.58 -1.60
CA VAL A 108 9.78 7.87 -0.17
C VAL A 108 10.92 8.87 0.00
N GLU A 109 12.07 8.65 -0.64
CA GLU A 109 13.22 9.56 -0.58
C GLU A 109 12.83 10.97 -1.01
N ARG A 110 12.17 11.09 -2.17
CA ARG A 110 11.71 12.38 -2.68
C ARG A 110 10.69 13.03 -1.75
N TYR A 111 9.78 12.25 -1.17
CA TYR A 111 8.83 12.76 -0.18
C TYR A 111 9.55 13.31 1.05
N LEU A 112 10.51 12.58 1.60
CA LEU A 112 11.28 13.00 2.77
C LEU A 112 12.08 14.27 2.51
N GLU A 113 12.68 14.43 1.33
CA GLU A 113 13.34 15.68 0.93
C GLU A 113 12.38 16.87 0.97
N VAL A 114 11.20 16.72 0.38
CA VAL A 114 10.18 17.79 0.29
C VAL A 114 9.58 18.09 1.67
N THR A 115 9.41 17.10 2.53
CA THR A 115 8.80 17.28 3.86
C THR A 115 9.78 17.55 4.99
N ALA A 116 11.09 17.44 4.77
CA ALA A 116 12.12 17.74 5.76
C ALA A 116 11.89 19.07 6.50
N PRO A 117 11.61 20.22 5.84
CA PRO A 117 11.35 21.48 6.53
C PRO A 117 9.98 21.55 7.23
N LEU A 118 9.08 20.59 6.98
CA LEU A 118 7.70 20.56 7.47
C LEU A 118 7.50 19.64 8.68
N GLN A 119 8.51 18.82 8.99
CA GLN A 119 8.42 17.70 9.92
C GLN A 119 8.16 18.13 11.38
N GLY A 120 8.62 19.31 11.78
CA GLY A 120 8.49 19.79 13.16
C GLY A 120 8.97 18.75 14.17
N GLU A 121 8.14 18.43 15.17
CA GLU A 121 8.43 17.43 16.20
C GLU A 121 7.90 16.02 15.88
N THR A 122 7.16 15.83 14.79
CA THR A 122 6.59 14.52 14.49
C THR A 122 7.59 13.59 13.82
N SER A 123 7.51 12.30 14.12
CA SER A 123 8.25 11.25 13.43
C SER A 123 7.41 10.49 12.40
N ASN A 124 6.14 10.83 12.20
CA ASN A 124 5.29 10.14 11.23
C ASN A 124 5.79 10.38 9.79
N LEU A 125 5.79 9.33 8.96
CA LEU A 125 6.15 9.44 7.55
C LEU A 125 5.15 10.33 6.79
N LEU A 126 3.84 10.14 7.00
CA LEU A 126 2.81 10.84 6.25
C LEU A 126 2.32 12.09 7.00
N LEU A 127 2.51 13.26 6.39
CA LEU A 127 2.12 14.57 6.89
C LEU A 127 0.97 15.14 6.07
N ARG A 128 0.10 15.95 6.68
CA ARG A 128 -0.91 16.69 5.94
C ARG A 128 -0.26 17.55 4.85
N SER A 129 -0.83 17.52 3.66
CA SER A 129 -0.33 18.29 2.52
C SER A 129 -0.68 19.79 2.58
N CYS A 130 -1.45 20.21 3.58
CA CYS A 130 -1.79 21.61 3.85
C CYS A 130 -1.43 22.00 5.28
N VAL A 131 -1.22 23.30 5.49
CA VAL A 131 -0.96 23.90 6.80
C VAL A 131 -2.17 23.67 7.75
N PRO A 132 -1.94 23.40 9.04
CA PRO A 132 -0.65 23.05 9.65
C PRO A 132 -0.25 21.61 9.24
N HIS A 133 0.99 21.42 8.78
CA HIS A 133 1.55 20.16 8.26
C HIS A 133 1.73 19.07 9.34
N SER A 134 0.74 18.92 10.23
CA SER A 134 0.69 17.91 11.27
C SER A 134 0.63 16.49 10.66
N PRO A 135 0.82 15.43 11.46
CA PRO A 135 0.61 14.06 11.01
C PRO A 135 -0.73 13.91 10.29
N ALA A 136 -0.71 13.23 9.14
CA ALA A 136 -1.94 12.93 8.42
C ALA A 136 -2.83 12.03 9.28
N SER A 137 -4.15 12.23 9.25
CA SER A 137 -5.06 11.29 9.91
C SER A 137 -5.28 10.05 9.03
N VAL A 138 -5.71 8.94 9.62
CA VAL A 138 -6.16 7.75 8.86
C VAL A 138 -7.20 8.13 7.81
N ASN A 139 -8.10 9.08 8.13
CA ASN A 139 -9.14 9.52 7.19
C ASN A 139 -8.56 10.35 6.03
N THR A 140 -7.57 11.19 6.31
CA THR A 140 -6.84 11.96 5.30
C THR A 140 -6.17 11.03 4.29
N VAL A 141 -5.39 10.05 4.78
CA VAL A 141 -4.70 9.09 3.89
C VAL A 141 -5.70 8.20 3.15
N ARG A 142 -6.82 7.82 3.79
CA ARG A 142 -7.91 7.12 3.12
C ARG A 142 -8.48 7.92 1.95
N ASN A 143 -8.67 9.22 2.13
CA ASN A 143 -9.15 10.10 1.07
C ASN A 143 -8.12 10.28 -0.05
N TRP A 144 -6.83 10.25 0.25
CA TRP A 144 -5.79 10.24 -0.78
C TRP A 144 -5.83 8.99 -1.64
N VAL A 145 -5.86 7.81 -1.02
CA VAL A 145 -5.97 6.53 -1.77
C VAL A 145 -7.28 6.50 -2.56
N LYS A 146 -8.39 6.97 -1.98
CA LYS A 146 -9.67 7.10 -2.70
C LYS A 146 -9.56 8.02 -3.91
N ALA A 147 -8.86 9.15 -3.78
CA ALA A 147 -8.64 10.09 -4.89
C ALA A 147 -7.82 9.43 -6.01
N ALA A 148 -6.75 8.71 -5.68
CA ALA A 148 -5.98 7.97 -6.67
C ALA A 148 -6.83 6.93 -7.43
N LEU A 149 -7.65 6.17 -6.70
CA LEU A 149 -8.59 5.21 -7.32
C LEU A 149 -9.56 5.90 -8.29
N ALA A 150 -10.15 7.02 -7.87
CA ALA A 150 -11.09 7.76 -8.70
C ALA A 150 -10.44 8.28 -9.99
N VAL A 151 -9.24 8.87 -9.89
CA VAL A 151 -8.50 9.39 -11.06
C VAL A 151 -8.05 8.26 -11.99
N ALA A 152 -7.71 7.09 -11.44
CA ALA A 152 -7.43 5.87 -12.21
C ALA A 152 -8.68 5.25 -12.88
N GLY A 153 -9.86 5.89 -12.78
CA GLY A 153 -11.09 5.39 -13.38
C GLY A 153 -11.65 4.15 -12.70
N ILE A 154 -11.37 3.97 -11.40
CA ILE A 154 -11.95 2.91 -10.56
C ILE A 154 -13.17 3.48 -9.85
N ASP A 155 -14.30 2.79 -9.93
CA ASP A 155 -15.55 3.24 -9.33
C ASP A 155 -15.47 3.23 -7.79
N THR A 156 -15.32 4.43 -7.21
CA THR A 156 -15.22 4.59 -5.75
C THR A 156 -16.57 4.59 -5.02
N SER A 157 -17.69 4.51 -5.75
CA SER A 157 -19.01 4.22 -5.16
C SER A 157 -19.06 2.77 -4.67
N VAL A 158 -18.45 1.85 -5.43
CA VAL A 158 -18.29 0.43 -5.12
C VAL A 158 -17.01 0.19 -4.32
N PHE A 159 -15.85 0.46 -4.92
CA PHE A 159 -14.55 0.09 -4.38
C PHE A 159 -14.01 1.17 -3.43
N LYS A 160 -13.79 0.79 -2.17
CA LYS A 160 -13.20 1.69 -1.17
C LYS A 160 -11.69 1.44 -1.06
N PRO A 161 -10.91 2.31 -0.40
CA PRO A 161 -9.46 2.14 -0.28
C PRO A 161 -8.96 0.79 0.23
N HIS A 162 -9.72 0.09 1.08
CA HIS A 162 -9.34 -1.26 1.54
C HIS A 162 -9.44 -2.34 0.45
N SER A 163 -10.09 -2.06 -0.68
CA SER A 163 -10.15 -2.98 -1.82
C SER A 163 -8.79 -3.14 -2.51
N VAL A 164 -7.85 -2.21 -2.33
CA VAL A 164 -6.49 -2.30 -2.90
C VAL A 164 -5.79 -3.58 -2.44
N GLN A 165 -5.86 -3.90 -1.15
CA GLN A 165 -5.28 -5.13 -0.60
C GLN A 165 -5.82 -6.37 -1.33
N GLY A 166 -7.14 -6.45 -1.49
CA GLY A 166 -7.77 -7.56 -2.21
C GLY A 166 -7.41 -7.61 -3.69
N ALA A 167 -7.40 -6.46 -4.38
CA ALA A 167 -7.07 -6.38 -5.79
C ALA A 167 -5.63 -6.82 -6.07
N VAL A 168 -4.67 -6.34 -5.27
CA VAL A 168 -3.26 -6.73 -5.38
C VAL A 168 -3.06 -8.21 -5.11
N SER A 169 -3.65 -8.73 -4.05
CA SER A 169 -3.50 -10.15 -3.72
C SER A 169 -4.19 -11.06 -4.74
N SER A 170 -5.35 -10.67 -5.27
CA SER A 170 -6.00 -11.39 -6.38
C SER A 170 -5.11 -11.40 -7.63
N ARG A 171 -4.51 -10.25 -7.98
CA ARG A 171 -3.55 -10.18 -9.09
C ARG A 171 -2.33 -11.07 -8.86
N ALA A 172 -1.78 -11.07 -7.65
CA ALA A 172 -0.63 -11.91 -7.33
C ALA A 172 -0.94 -13.39 -7.51
N SER A 173 -2.12 -13.84 -7.08
CA SER A 173 -2.60 -15.19 -7.34
C SER A 173 -2.79 -15.47 -8.83
N ASP A 174 -3.37 -14.54 -9.59
CA ASP A 174 -3.53 -14.68 -11.05
C ASP A 174 -2.17 -14.74 -11.77
N CYS A 175 -1.13 -14.09 -11.24
CA CYS A 175 0.26 -14.17 -11.73
C CYS A 175 1.03 -15.40 -11.23
N GLY A 176 0.39 -16.33 -10.52
CA GLY A 176 0.99 -17.61 -10.10
C GLY A 176 1.81 -17.56 -8.81
N PHE A 177 1.71 -16.50 -8.01
CA PHE A 177 2.34 -16.49 -6.67
C PHE A 177 1.65 -17.51 -5.76
N SER A 178 2.46 -18.18 -4.92
CA SER A 178 1.91 -19.18 -4.00
C SER A 178 0.95 -18.54 -2.99
N LEU A 179 -0.04 -19.33 -2.56
CA LEU A 179 -1.00 -18.90 -1.55
C LEU A 179 -0.28 -18.40 -0.28
N ASP A 180 0.77 -19.09 0.16
CA ASP A 180 1.55 -18.68 1.34
C ASP A 180 2.29 -17.37 1.12
N ALA A 181 2.85 -17.12 -0.08
CA ALA A 181 3.48 -15.84 -0.40
C ALA A 181 2.46 -14.69 -0.38
N VAL A 182 1.26 -14.93 -0.91
CA VAL A 182 0.17 -13.95 -0.92
C VAL A 182 -0.40 -13.70 0.48
N LEU A 183 -0.55 -14.75 1.30
CA LEU A 183 -0.95 -14.65 2.71
C LEU A 183 0.08 -13.90 3.54
N HIS A 184 1.37 -14.16 3.30
CA HIS A 184 2.46 -13.49 3.99
C HIS A 184 2.52 -12.01 3.61
N ALA A 185 2.47 -11.67 2.31
CA ALA A 185 2.46 -10.30 1.83
C ALA A 185 1.22 -9.53 2.30
N GLY A 186 0.03 -10.13 2.23
CA GLY A 186 -1.23 -9.56 2.70
C GLY A 186 -1.40 -9.58 4.23
N ARG A 187 -0.43 -10.14 4.97
CA ARG A 187 -0.43 -10.25 6.44
C ARG A 187 -1.69 -10.92 6.97
N TRP A 188 -2.15 -11.96 6.28
CA TRP A 188 -3.31 -12.75 6.67
C TRP A 188 -2.90 -13.93 7.54
N SER A 189 -3.46 -14.02 8.74
CA SER A 189 -3.26 -15.15 9.66
C SER A 189 -4.10 -16.38 9.30
N SER A 190 -5.00 -16.28 8.31
CA SER A 190 -5.91 -17.37 7.94
C SER A 190 -5.89 -17.63 6.44
N SER A 191 -5.49 -18.86 6.08
CA SER A 191 -5.60 -19.41 4.72
C SER A 191 -7.04 -19.53 4.21
N ARG A 192 -8.03 -19.39 5.10
CA ARG A 192 -9.47 -19.42 4.75
C ARG A 192 -10.01 -18.04 4.39
N ALA A 193 -9.45 -16.97 4.97
CA ALA A 193 -9.91 -15.60 4.73
C ALA A 193 -9.57 -15.12 3.32
N PHE A 194 -8.42 -15.52 2.77
CA PHE A 194 -7.98 -15.10 1.45
C PHE A 194 -8.82 -15.67 0.30
N PRO A 195 -8.96 -17.01 0.13
CA PRO A 195 -9.76 -17.56 -0.95
C PRO A 195 -11.23 -17.13 -0.87
N CYS A 196 -11.75 -16.92 0.34
CA CYS A 196 -13.14 -16.53 0.51
C CYS A 196 -13.40 -15.05 0.22
N HIS A 197 -12.49 -14.12 0.56
CA HIS A 197 -12.80 -12.68 0.50
C HIS A 197 -11.98 -11.87 -0.50
N TYR A 198 -10.88 -12.43 -0.99
CA TYR A 198 -9.83 -11.66 -1.65
C TYR A 198 -9.30 -12.32 -2.93
N TRP A 199 -9.62 -13.59 -3.21
CA TRP A 199 -9.36 -14.22 -4.52
C TRP A 199 -10.63 -14.21 -5.37
N HIS A 200 -10.59 -13.52 -6.51
CA HIS A 200 -11.58 -13.69 -7.58
C HIS A 200 -10.85 -13.86 -8.92
N PRO A 201 -10.82 -15.07 -9.51
CA PRO A 201 -10.06 -15.32 -10.73
C PRO A 201 -10.60 -14.46 -11.87
N SER A 202 -9.72 -13.72 -12.53
CA SER A 202 -10.09 -12.91 -13.69
C SER A 202 -10.31 -13.81 -14.92
N ARG A 203 -11.49 -13.73 -15.55
CA ARG A 203 -11.78 -14.37 -16.85
C ARG A 203 -11.23 -13.49 -18.01
N ALA A 204 -9.92 -13.29 -18.10
CA ALA A 204 -9.31 -12.72 -19.30
C ALA A 204 -7.78 -12.86 -19.34
N ALA A 205 -7.31 -13.67 -20.31
CA ALA A 205 -6.04 -13.65 -21.04
C ALA A 205 -4.70 -13.59 -20.28
N ALA A 206 -3.77 -14.44 -20.71
CA ALA A 206 -2.41 -14.53 -20.25
C ALA A 206 -1.69 -13.16 -20.28
N TYR A 207 -1.14 -12.73 -19.15
CA TYR A 207 -0.26 -11.56 -19.07
C TYR A 207 1.07 -11.93 -18.42
N THR A 208 2.13 -11.38 -19.00
CA THR A 208 3.55 -11.64 -18.75
C THR A 208 4.02 -11.06 -17.41
N ALA A 209 4.90 -11.83 -16.75
CA ALA A 209 5.25 -11.79 -15.34
C ALA A 209 6.12 -10.61 -14.82
N SER A 210 6.10 -9.40 -15.42
CA SER A 210 7.03 -8.34 -15.00
C SER A 210 6.51 -7.38 -13.92
N ALA A 211 5.23 -7.41 -13.56
CA ALA A 211 4.66 -6.44 -12.60
C ALA A 211 4.70 -6.89 -11.12
N LEU A 212 5.31 -8.04 -10.82
CA LEU A 212 5.38 -8.60 -9.46
C LEU A 212 6.71 -9.28 -9.14
N ARG A 213 7.73 -9.13 -9.99
CA ARG A 213 9.08 -9.61 -9.69
C ARG A 213 9.88 -8.55 -8.94
#